data_AF-A0A834WGX0-F1
#
_entry.id   AF-A0A834WGX0-F1
#
_cell.length_a   1.000
_cell.length_b   1.000
_cell.length_c   1.000
_cell.angle_alpha   90.00
_cell.angle_beta   90.00
_cell.angle_gamma   90.00
#
_symmetry.space_group_name_H-M   'P 1'
#
loop_
_entity.id
_entity.type
_entity.pdbx_description
1 polymer ?
#
loop_
_entity_poly.entity_id
_entity_poly.type
_entity_poly.pdbx_seq_one_letter_code
_entity_poly.pdbx_strand_id
1 'polypeptide(L)'
;MNARLGDFGLARLHQQEQLADITRVIGTLGYMAPELVRIGQPSTASDVYSFGILVLEVICGKRPIVADKPALIDSVLGLMESGNLYKALDERLKARGEIKSEEVERVLNLGLFCACSDPKVRPTMRQVVNVLEKIKSSENEDEGLDVSLLDKINSSAMWSRIPSDSTDKSYPTFEEIMQTKYYTTITLSDSYPPSQSETDYISEGR
;
A
#
# COMPACT_ATOMS: atom_id res chain seq x y z
N MET A 1 -14.45 19.81 0.62
CA MET A 1 -13.09 19.71 1.22
C MET A 1 -12.17 19.18 0.14
N ASN A 2 -10.95 19.70 0.00
CA ASN A 2 -9.99 19.27 -1.01
C ASN A 2 -8.82 18.56 -0.34
N ALA A 3 -8.55 17.31 -0.72
CA ALA A 3 -7.40 16.56 -0.23
C ALA A 3 -6.09 17.14 -0.79
N ARG A 4 -5.02 17.07 0.01
CA ARG A 4 -3.66 17.49 -0.37
C ARG A 4 -2.68 16.45 0.14
N LEU A 5 -1.73 16.05 -0.69
CA LEU A 5 -0.63 15.15 -0.30
C LEU A 5 0.52 15.96 0.30
N GLY A 6 1.16 15.42 1.33
CA GLY A 6 2.30 16.03 2.01
C GLY A 6 3.29 14.97 2.49
N ASP A 7 4.28 15.41 3.29
CA ASP A 7 5.34 14.56 3.86
C ASP A 7 6.22 13.83 2.82
N PHE A 8 6.88 14.62 1.97
CA PHE A 8 7.83 14.13 0.97
C PHE A 8 9.23 13.82 1.54
N GLY A 9 9.38 13.69 2.87
CA GLY A 9 10.68 13.47 3.52
C GLY A 9 11.38 12.17 3.11
N LEU A 10 10.62 11.21 2.53
CA LEU A 10 11.13 9.95 1.99
C LEU A 10 10.98 9.85 0.45
N ALA A 11 10.46 10.88 -0.20
CA ALA A 11 10.23 10.86 -1.65
C ALA A 11 11.55 10.82 -2.42
N ARG A 12 11.56 10.12 -3.57
CA ARG A 12 12.75 9.95 -4.40
C ARG A 12 12.50 10.32 -5.85
N LEU A 13 13.49 10.94 -6.47
CA LEU A 13 13.53 11.14 -7.92
C LEU A 13 14.12 9.89 -8.58
N HIS A 14 13.40 9.32 -9.55
CA HIS A 14 13.91 8.19 -10.32
C HIS A 14 14.90 8.72 -11.39
N GLN A 15 16.21 8.61 -11.13
CA GLN A 15 17.24 8.85 -12.14
C GLN A 15 17.64 7.53 -12.78
N GLN A 16 17.57 7.48 -14.11
CA GLN A 16 17.56 6.26 -14.93
C GLN A 16 18.90 5.48 -14.98
N GLU A 17 19.92 5.87 -14.21
CA GLU A 17 21.30 5.35 -14.38
C GLU A 17 22.00 4.86 -13.11
N GLN A 18 21.33 4.78 -11.95
CA GLN A 18 21.97 4.21 -10.76
C GLN A 18 21.28 2.90 -10.37
N LEU A 19 22.11 1.84 -10.28
CA LEU A 19 21.80 0.57 -9.63
C LEU A 19 20.93 0.87 -8.41
N ALA A 20 19.72 0.29 -8.34
CA ALA A 20 18.78 0.56 -7.26
C ALA A 20 19.41 0.20 -5.92
N ASP A 21 20.05 1.19 -5.28
CA ASP A 21 20.71 1.04 -3.99
C ASP A 21 19.68 0.50 -3.00
N ILE A 22 19.97 -0.69 -2.50
CA ILE A 22 19.16 -1.39 -1.52
C ILE A 22 18.95 -0.42 -0.35
N THR A 23 17.70 0.01 -0.15
CA THR A 23 17.40 1.08 0.79
C THR A 23 17.10 0.49 2.16
N ARG A 24 17.52 1.19 3.22
CA ARG A 24 16.95 1.03 4.55
C ARG A 24 15.42 1.23 4.42
N VAL A 25 14.65 0.20 4.69
CA VAL A 25 13.17 0.16 4.72
C VAL A 25 12.71 1.11 5.82
N ILE A 26 12.29 2.30 5.41
CA ILE A 26 11.65 3.31 6.24
C ILE A 26 10.26 3.53 5.65
N GLY A 27 9.22 3.38 6.47
CA GLY A 27 7.84 3.55 6.03
C GLY A 27 6.86 3.34 7.17
N THR A 28 5.60 3.71 6.92
CA THR A 28 4.51 3.52 7.87
C THR A 28 4.03 2.07 7.81
N LEU A 29 4.15 1.37 8.93
CA LEU A 29 3.66 0.00 9.09
C LEU A 29 2.19 -0.11 8.65
N GLY A 30 1.87 -1.15 7.89
CA GLY A 30 0.54 -1.39 7.34
C GLY A 30 0.35 -0.84 5.92
N TYR A 31 1.15 0.12 5.48
CA TYR A 31 1.09 0.66 4.11
C TYR A 31 2.24 0.15 3.23
N MET A 32 3.31 -0.39 3.83
CA MET A 32 4.48 -0.83 3.09
C MET A 32 4.18 -2.05 2.22
N ALA A 33 4.49 -1.96 0.92
CA ALA A 33 4.34 -3.10 0.02
C ALA A 33 5.25 -4.28 0.43
N PRO A 34 4.81 -5.54 0.25
CA PRO A 34 5.58 -6.70 0.70
C PRO A 34 6.95 -6.81 0.03
N GLU A 35 7.07 -6.44 -1.25
CA GLU A 35 8.35 -6.41 -1.96
C GLU A 35 9.27 -5.28 -1.47
N LEU A 36 8.71 -4.16 -1.01
CA LEU A 36 9.49 -3.08 -0.40
C LEU A 36 10.10 -3.56 0.92
N VAL A 37 9.35 -4.29 1.74
CA VAL A 37 9.87 -4.91 2.97
C VAL A 37 10.95 -5.93 2.63
N ARG A 38 10.69 -6.84 1.68
CA ARG A 38 11.59 -7.97 1.40
C ARG A 38 12.89 -7.58 0.69
N ILE A 39 12.82 -6.62 -0.24
CA ILE A 39 13.92 -6.28 -1.16
C ILE A 39 14.51 -4.89 -0.84
N GLY A 40 13.80 -4.06 -0.08
CA GLY A 40 14.25 -2.70 0.26
C GLY A 40 14.25 -1.75 -0.93
N GLN A 41 13.56 -2.08 -2.03
CA GLN A 41 13.53 -1.29 -3.25
C GLN A 41 12.16 -0.61 -3.44
N PRO A 42 12.06 0.71 -3.24
CA PRO A 42 10.84 1.46 -3.55
C PRO A 42 10.64 1.54 -5.06
N SER A 43 9.37 1.53 -5.48
CA SER A 43 8.96 1.62 -6.86
C SER A 43 7.61 2.34 -7.01
N THR A 44 7.24 2.71 -8.22
CA THR A 44 5.89 3.22 -8.50
C THR A 44 4.81 2.19 -8.12
N ALA A 45 5.10 0.89 -8.21
CA ALA A 45 4.18 -0.16 -7.81
C ALA A 45 4.03 -0.27 -6.28
N SER A 46 5.07 0.02 -5.49
CA SER A 46 4.94 0.07 -4.03
C SER A 46 4.10 1.26 -3.55
N ASP A 47 4.12 2.36 -4.30
CA ASP A 47 3.24 3.51 -4.05
C ASP A 47 1.77 3.15 -4.35
N VAL A 48 1.51 2.43 -5.44
CA VAL A 48 0.17 1.91 -5.77
C VAL A 48 -0.37 1.00 -4.65
N TYR A 49 0.48 0.13 -4.10
CA TYR A 49 0.11 -0.72 -2.96
C TYR A 49 -0.33 0.12 -1.75
N SER A 50 0.51 1.10 -1.37
CA SER A 50 0.25 1.98 -0.24
C SER A 50 -1.06 2.76 -0.44
N PHE A 51 -1.33 3.20 -1.67
CA PHE A 51 -2.60 3.82 -2.04
C PHE A 51 -3.78 2.86 -1.93
N GLY A 52 -3.63 1.60 -2.36
CA GLY A 52 -4.65 0.56 -2.19
C GLY A 52 -5.06 0.38 -0.72
N ILE A 53 -4.09 0.28 0.17
CA ILE A 53 -4.34 0.23 1.62
C ILE A 53 -5.07 1.48 2.12
N LEU A 54 -4.67 2.67 1.67
CA LEU A 54 -5.35 3.92 2.01
C LEU A 54 -6.82 3.92 1.57
N VAL A 55 -7.12 3.45 0.35
CA VAL A 55 -8.50 3.30 -0.14
C VAL A 55 -9.30 2.39 0.79
N LEU A 56 -8.74 1.24 1.16
CA LEU A 56 -9.40 0.30 2.08
C LEU A 56 -9.62 0.93 3.46
N GLU A 57 -8.63 1.62 4.02
CA GLU A 57 -8.75 2.32 5.31
C GLU A 57 -9.86 3.37 5.29
N VAL A 58 -9.95 4.17 4.22
CA VAL A 58 -10.95 5.23 4.07
C VAL A 58 -12.36 4.65 3.99
N ILE A 59 -12.58 3.62 3.16
CA ILE A 59 -13.91 3.03 2.97
C ILE A 59 -14.34 2.22 4.20
N CYS A 60 -13.41 1.50 4.83
CA CYS A 60 -13.72 0.67 5.99
C CYS A 60 -13.76 1.45 7.31
N GLY A 61 -13.15 2.66 7.34
CA GLY A 61 -13.00 3.45 8.56
C GLY A 61 -12.12 2.79 9.62
N LYS A 62 -11.24 1.87 9.21
CA LYS A 62 -10.43 1.01 10.09
C LYS A 62 -8.95 1.19 9.79
N ARG A 63 -8.11 1.18 10.83
CA ARG A 63 -6.65 1.22 10.65
C ARG A 63 -6.17 -0.04 9.92
N PRO A 64 -5.15 0.07 9.03
CA PRO A 64 -4.61 -1.08 8.31
C PRO A 64 -4.09 -2.19 9.21
N ILE A 65 -3.46 -1.82 10.33
CA ILE A 65 -2.92 -2.74 11.34
C ILE A 65 -3.42 -2.32 12.72
N VAL A 66 -3.90 -3.30 13.49
CA VAL A 66 -4.29 -3.16 14.89
C VAL A 66 -3.76 -4.38 15.63
N ALA A 67 -3.21 -4.18 16.83
CA ALA A 67 -2.73 -5.30 17.66
C ALA A 67 -3.84 -6.34 17.87
N ASP A 68 -3.46 -7.61 17.84
CA ASP A 68 -4.33 -8.77 18.08
C ASP A 68 -5.53 -8.90 17.10
N LYS A 69 -5.41 -8.28 15.92
CA LYS A 69 -6.40 -8.39 14.84
C LYS A 69 -5.71 -8.71 13.50
N PRO A 70 -6.40 -9.44 12.59
CA PRO A 70 -5.91 -9.60 11.23
C PRO A 70 -5.71 -8.23 10.57
N ALA A 71 -4.80 -8.17 9.59
CA ALA A 71 -4.63 -6.94 8.81
C ALA A 71 -5.94 -6.59 8.09
N LEU A 72 -6.15 -5.31 7.83
CA LEU A 72 -7.35 -4.84 7.15
C LEU A 72 -7.51 -5.51 5.79
N ILE A 73 -6.42 -5.65 5.04
CA ILE A 73 -6.42 -6.29 3.72
C ILE A 73 -6.91 -7.75 3.81
N ASP A 74 -6.43 -8.53 4.78
CA ASP A 74 -6.85 -9.92 4.97
C ASP A 74 -8.34 -10.01 5.32
N SER A 75 -8.81 -9.10 6.16
CA SER A 75 -10.22 -9.02 6.55
C SER A 75 -11.12 -8.70 5.36
N VAL A 76 -10.70 -7.78 4.48
CA VAL A 76 -11.48 -7.38 3.30
C VAL A 76 -11.42 -8.47 2.22
N LEU A 77 -10.27 -9.15 2.05
CA LEU A 77 -10.13 -10.31 1.15
C LEU A 77 -11.12 -11.43 1.55
N GLY A 78 -11.20 -11.79 2.83
CA GLY A 78 -12.17 -12.80 3.28
C GLY A 78 -13.64 -12.39 3.04
N LEU A 79 -13.95 -11.09 3.12
CA LEU A 79 -15.28 -10.57 2.78
C LEU A 79 -15.55 -10.63 1.27
N MET A 80 -14.54 -10.38 0.44
CA MET A 80 -14.64 -10.54 -1.01
C MET A 80 -14.87 -12.00 -1.40
N GLU A 81 -14.08 -12.93 -0.85
CA GLU A 81 -14.20 -14.38 -1.13
C GLU A 81 -15.57 -14.94 -0.72
N SER A 82 -16.13 -14.43 0.38
CA SER A 82 -17.47 -14.80 0.83
C SER A 82 -18.61 -14.06 0.12
N GLY A 83 -18.32 -13.17 -0.84
CA GLY A 83 -19.32 -12.39 -1.58
C GLY A 83 -20.06 -11.35 -0.72
N ASN A 84 -19.46 -10.91 0.38
CA ASN A 84 -20.06 -9.99 1.36
C ASN A 84 -19.30 -8.66 1.47
N LEU A 85 -18.69 -8.19 0.38
CA LEU A 85 -17.75 -7.07 0.39
C LEU A 85 -18.36 -5.77 0.93
N TYR A 86 -19.66 -5.53 0.68
CA TYR A 86 -20.39 -4.39 1.26
C TYR A 86 -20.36 -4.33 2.80
N LYS A 87 -20.19 -5.46 3.50
CA LYS A 87 -20.05 -5.48 4.97
C LYS A 87 -18.78 -4.77 5.45
N ALA A 88 -17.78 -4.59 4.60
CA ALA A 88 -16.54 -3.90 4.95
C ALA A 88 -16.75 -2.38 5.18
N LEU A 89 -17.78 -1.79 4.57
CA LEU A 89 -18.07 -0.36 4.62
C LEU A 89 -18.27 0.15 6.05
N ASP A 90 -17.67 1.30 6.36
CA ASP A 90 -17.82 1.99 7.64
C ASP A 90 -19.30 2.28 7.94
N GLU A 91 -19.76 1.87 9.13
CA GLU A 91 -21.12 2.10 9.62
C GLU A 91 -21.49 3.59 9.66
N ARG A 92 -20.52 4.48 9.90
CA ARG A 92 -20.72 5.94 9.87
C ARG A 92 -20.98 6.45 8.47
N LEU A 93 -20.45 5.79 7.44
CA LEU A 93 -20.74 6.11 6.04
C LEU A 93 -22.11 5.57 5.64
N LYS A 94 -22.46 4.34 6.07
CA LYS A 94 -23.80 3.76 5.89
C LYS A 94 -24.90 4.66 6.45
N ALA A 95 -24.66 5.26 7.63
CA ALA A 95 -25.64 6.13 8.29
C ALA A 95 -25.81 7.51 7.63
N ARG A 96 -24.90 7.95 6.76
CA ARG A 96 -24.88 9.31 6.18
C ARG A 96 -25.64 9.45 4.86
N GLY A 97 -26.07 8.37 4.22
CA GLY A 97 -26.86 8.44 3.00
C GLY A 97 -26.92 7.13 2.22
N GLU A 98 -27.65 7.15 1.11
CA GLU A 98 -27.81 6.05 0.17
C GLU A 98 -26.56 5.90 -0.72
N ILE A 99 -25.46 5.38 -0.16
CA ILE A 99 -24.32 4.95 -0.97
C ILE A 99 -24.69 3.63 -1.65
N LYS A 100 -24.67 3.60 -2.98
CA LYS A 100 -25.01 2.39 -3.75
C LYS A 100 -24.01 1.27 -3.43
N SER A 101 -24.52 0.06 -3.18
CA SER A 101 -23.68 -1.12 -2.89
C SER A 101 -22.64 -1.36 -3.98
N GLU A 102 -23.03 -1.17 -5.23
CA GLU A 102 -22.18 -1.35 -6.40
C GLU A 102 -20.97 -0.40 -6.42
N GLU A 103 -21.15 0.86 -6.04
CA GLU A 103 -20.06 1.84 -6.00
C GLU A 103 -19.05 1.48 -4.91
N VAL A 104 -19.55 1.06 -3.74
CA VAL A 104 -18.73 0.62 -2.60
C VAL A 104 -17.90 -0.60 -2.97
N GLU A 105 -18.53 -1.61 -3.58
CA GLU A 105 -17.86 -2.83 -4.00
C GLU A 105 -16.81 -2.56 -5.07
N ARG A 106 -17.08 -1.69 -6.05
CA ARG A 106 -16.10 -1.28 -7.07
C ARG A 106 -14.88 -0.60 -6.45
N VAL A 107 -15.07 0.30 -5.48
CA VAL A 107 -13.95 0.98 -4.80
C VAL A 107 -13.16 -0.01 -3.94
N LEU A 108 -13.83 -0.92 -3.23
CA LEU A 108 -13.17 -1.95 -2.42
C LEU A 108 -12.35 -2.91 -3.30
N ASN A 109 -12.92 -3.38 -4.41
CA ASN A 109 -12.20 -4.23 -5.36
C ASN A 109 -11.01 -3.51 -5.99
N LEU A 110 -11.14 -2.21 -6.31
CA LEU A 110 -10.01 -1.40 -6.78
C LEU A 110 -8.91 -1.30 -5.71
N GLY A 111 -9.27 -1.07 -4.45
CA GLY A 111 -8.33 -1.04 -3.32
C GLY A 111 -7.57 -2.35 -3.15
N LEU A 112 -8.30 -3.48 -3.18
CA LEU A 112 -7.72 -4.83 -3.15
C LEU A 112 -6.79 -5.07 -4.35
N PHE A 113 -7.18 -4.64 -5.54
CA PHE A 113 -6.38 -4.83 -6.75
C PHE A 113 -5.09 -4.00 -6.75
N CYS A 114 -5.14 -2.78 -6.21
CA CYS A 114 -3.93 -1.98 -5.95
C CYS A 114 -3.02 -2.64 -4.91
N ALA A 115 -3.60 -3.29 -3.92
CA ALA A 115 -2.89 -3.95 -2.82
C ALA A 115 -2.52 -5.42 -3.09
N CYS A 116 -2.50 -5.86 -4.36
CA CYS A 116 -2.02 -7.19 -4.72
C CYS A 116 -0.56 -7.43 -4.29
N SER A 117 -0.22 -8.64 -3.81
CA SER A 117 1.14 -8.97 -3.37
C SER A 117 2.16 -8.95 -4.51
N ASP A 118 1.78 -9.35 -5.73
CA ASP A 118 2.64 -9.24 -6.91
C ASP A 118 2.58 -7.81 -7.49
N PRO A 119 3.70 -7.05 -7.51
CA PRO A 119 3.73 -5.71 -8.07
C PRO A 119 3.43 -5.66 -9.57
N LYS A 120 3.65 -6.75 -10.32
CA LYS A 120 3.48 -6.76 -11.79
C LYS A 120 2.02 -6.75 -12.23
N VAL A 121 1.11 -7.22 -11.38
CA VAL A 121 -0.33 -7.26 -11.70
C VAL A 121 -1.05 -6.00 -11.26
N ARG A 122 -0.43 -5.15 -10.43
CA ARG A 122 -1.05 -3.92 -9.93
C ARG A 122 -1.30 -2.94 -11.09
N PRO A 123 -2.41 -2.18 -11.05
CA PRO A 123 -2.67 -1.14 -12.03
C PRO A 123 -1.69 0.03 -11.87
N THR A 124 -1.49 0.81 -12.93
CA THR A 124 -0.80 2.09 -12.83
C THR A 124 -1.67 3.14 -12.14
N MET A 125 -1.09 4.13 -11.48
CA MET A 125 -1.87 5.22 -10.86
C MET A 125 -2.79 5.94 -11.85
N ARG A 126 -2.40 6.05 -13.12
CA ARG A 126 -3.26 6.61 -14.18
C ARG A 126 -4.53 5.79 -14.39
N GLN A 127 -4.39 4.46 -14.40
CA GLN A 127 -5.53 3.55 -14.50
C GLN A 127 -6.43 3.63 -13.27
N VAL A 128 -5.83 3.71 -12.07
CA VAL A 128 -6.56 3.88 -10.80
C VAL A 128 -7.41 5.15 -10.81
N VAL A 129 -6.85 6.29 -11.21
CA VAL A 129 -7.59 7.56 -11.30
C VAL A 129 -8.75 7.45 -12.30
N ASN A 130 -8.51 6.90 -13.49
CA ASN A 130 -9.56 6.70 -14.50
C ASN A 130 -10.73 5.86 -13.95
N VAL A 131 -10.44 4.77 -13.23
CA VAL A 131 -11.48 3.94 -12.60
C VAL A 131 -12.25 4.74 -11.54
N LEU A 132 -11.57 5.51 -10.69
CA LEU A 132 -12.23 6.33 -9.67
C LEU A 132 -13.11 7.43 -10.27
N GLU A 133 -12.66 8.08 -11.34
CA GLU A 133 -13.43 9.08 -12.08
C GLU A 133 -14.70 8.47 -12.67
N LYS A 134 -14.61 7.26 -13.23
CA LYS A 134 -15.77 6.52 -13.76
C LYS A 134 -16.76 6.12 -12.68
N ILE A 135 -16.29 5.66 -11.52
CA ILE A 135 -17.17 5.33 -10.38
C ILE A 135 -17.93 6.59 -9.94
N LYS A 136 -17.24 7.73 -9.84
CA LYS A 136 -17.83 9.03 -9.50
C LYS A 136 -18.84 9.51 -10.55
N SER A 137 -18.52 9.36 -11.83
CA SER A 137 -19.32 9.84 -12.96
C SER A 137 -20.38 8.83 -13.42
N SER A 138 -20.98 8.03 -12.53
CA SER A 138 -22.11 7.15 -12.87
C SER A 138 -23.40 7.91 -13.28
N GLU A 139 -23.26 9.17 -13.73
CA GLU A 139 -24.14 9.89 -14.63
C GLU A 139 -23.31 10.33 -15.86
N ASN A 140 -23.67 9.79 -17.03
CA ASN A 140 -23.21 10.11 -18.40
C ASN A 140 -22.22 9.12 -19.05
N GLU A 141 -22.75 8.45 -20.08
CA GLU A 141 -22.03 7.72 -21.11
C GLU A 141 -21.10 8.69 -21.85
N ASP A 142 -19.79 8.43 -21.84
CA ASP A 142 -18.94 8.94 -22.91
C ASP A 142 -17.82 7.95 -23.24
N GLU A 143 -17.60 7.83 -24.55
CA GLU A 143 -16.78 6.81 -25.18
C GLU A 143 -15.28 7.05 -25.00
N GLY A 144 -14.50 5.96 -24.92
CA GLY A 144 -13.06 5.99 -25.16
C GLY A 144 -12.18 5.40 -24.07
N LEU A 145 -12.02 4.07 -24.11
CA LEU A 145 -10.85 3.29 -23.64
C LEU A 145 -10.49 3.33 -22.13
N ASP A 146 -11.08 2.41 -21.37
CA ASP A 146 -10.45 1.14 -20.91
C ASP A 146 -11.52 0.44 -20.05
N VAL A 147 -12.49 -0.17 -20.72
CA VAL A 147 -13.52 -1.03 -20.11
C VAL A 147 -12.87 -2.31 -19.54
N SER A 148 -11.66 -2.65 -20.00
CA SER A 148 -11.01 -3.91 -19.66
C SER A 148 -10.60 -4.02 -18.20
N LEU A 149 -10.25 -2.93 -17.52
CA LEU A 149 -9.83 -3.00 -16.11
C LEU A 149 -10.99 -3.16 -15.15
N LEU A 150 -12.10 -2.45 -15.36
CA LEU A 150 -13.31 -2.66 -14.56
C LEU A 150 -13.84 -4.09 -14.78
N ASP A 151 -13.82 -4.57 -16.02
CA ASP A 151 -14.18 -5.96 -16.32
C ASP A 151 -13.20 -6.95 -15.68
N LYS A 152 -11.89 -6.67 -15.68
CA LYS A 152 -10.88 -7.50 -15.00
C LYS A 152 -11.09 -7.53 -13.49
N ILE A 153 -11.37 -6.38 -12.86
CA ILE A 153 -11.64 -6.23 -11.43
C ILE A 153 -12.91 -7.01 -11.04
N ASN A 154 -13.95 -6.95 -11.88
CA ASN A 154 -15.24 -7.62 -11.65
C ASN A 154 -15.24 -9.10 -12.11
N SER A 155 -14.23 -9.53 -12.86
CA SER A 155 -14.13 -10.92 -13.32
C SER A 155 -13.59 -11.82 -12.21
N SER A 156 -14.42 -12.77 -11.78
CA SER A 156 -14.03 -13.87 -10.86
C SER A 156 -12.73 -14.59 -11.27
N ALA A 157 -12.41 -14.63 -12.57
CA ALA A 157 -11.20 -15.22 -13.13
C ALA A 157 -9.89 -14.51 -12.75
N MET A 158 -9.94 -13.28 -12.22
CA MET A 158 -8.76 -12.57 -11.73
C MET A 158 -8.38 -13.02 -10.32
N TRP A 159 -9.38 -13.16 -9.45
CA TRP A 159 -9.20 -13.57 -8.06
C TRP A 159 -8.86 -15.06 -7.91
N SER A 160 -9.09 -15.88 -8.94
CA SER A 160 -8.62 -17.28 -8.99
C SER A 160 -7.12 -17.43 -9.28
N ARG A 161 -6.42 -16.35 -9.67
CA ARG A 161 -4.95 -16.32 -9.86
C ARG A 161 -4.21 -15.72 -8.68
N ILE A 162 -4.92 -15.14 -7.72
CA ILE A 162 -4.35 -14.79 -6.43
C ILE A 162 -4.19 -16.11 -5.69
N PRO A 163 -2.97 -16.48 -5.26
CA PRO A 163 -2.76 -17.75 -4.58
C PRO A 163 -3.68 -17.83 -3.36
N SER A 164 -4.69 -18.70 -3.44
CA SER A 164 -5.62 -19.02 -2.35
C SER A 164 -4.96 -19.94 -1.31
N ASP A 165 -3.63 -19.96 -1.24
CA ASP A 165 -2.94 -20.83 -0.31
C ASP A 165 -2.89 -20.13 1.04
N SER A 166 -3.85 -20.50 1.88
CA SER A 166 -4.09 -20.04 3.26
C SER A 166 -2.90 -20.13 4.23
N THR A 167 -1.71 -20.48 3.73
CA THR A 167 -0.45 -20.56 4.49
C THR A 167 0.59 -19.51 4.08
N ASP A 168 0.44 -18.80 2.96
CA ASP A 168 1.36 -17.73 2.55
C ASP A 168 0.72 -16.35 2.80
N LYS A 169 1.05 -15.74 3.95
CA LYS A 169 0.46 -14.46 4.37
C LYS A 169 0.71 -13.37 3.31
N SER A 170 -0.38 -12.81 2.77
CA SER A 170 -0.35 -11.75 1.75
C SER A 170 0.41 -10.49 2.20
N TYR A 171 0.39 -10.21 3.51
CA TYR A 171 1.11 -9.12 4.16
C TYR A 171 2.08 -9.64 5.23
N PRO A 172 3.34 -9.18 5.27
CA PRO A 172 4.27 -9.58 6.30
C PRO A 172 3.79 -9.13 7.69
N THR A 173 3.95 -9.99 8.69
CA THR A 173 3.55 -9.65 10.07
C THR A 173 4.38 -8.52 10.65
N PHE A 174 3.88 -7.91 11.73
CA PHE A 174 4.64 -6.92 12.49
C PHE A 174 6.05 -7.42 12.85
N GLU A 175 6.15 -8.66 13.34
CA GLU A 175 7.43 -9.26 13.69
C GLU A 175 8.33 -9.48 12.47
N GLU A 176 7.77 -9.95 11.35
CA GLU A 176 8.53 -10.13 10.10
C GLU A 176 9.07 -8.80 9.57
N ILE A 177 8.29 -7.72 9.65
CA ILE A 177 8.72 -6.37 9.24
C ILE A 177 9.83 -5.87 10.17
N MET A 178 9.68 -6.03 11.49
CA MET A 178 10.67 -5.60 12.48
C MET A 178 11.98 -6.40 12.41
N GLN A 179 11.92 -7.66 12.00
CA GLN A 179 13.08 -8.54 11.85
C GLN A 179 13.77 -8.41 10.49
N THR A 180 13.18 -7.66 9.56
CA THR A 180 13.78 -7.46 8.24
C THR A 180 15.05 -6.63 8.39
N LYS A 181 16.16 -7.12 7.81
CA LYS A 181 17.49 -6.47 7.84
C LYS A 181 17.52 -5.03 7.30
N TYR A 182 16.46 -4.65 6.60
CA TYR A 182 16.31 -3.35 6.01
C TYR A 182 15.52 -2.38 6.90
N TYR A 183 14.72 -2.84 7.88
CA TYR A 183 13.92 -1.96 8.73
C TYR A 183 14.76 -1.33 9.85
N THR A 184 14.62 -0.03 10.09
CA THR A 184 15.16 0.60 11.32
C THR A 184 14.37 1.86 11.68
N THR A 185 13.85 1.89 12.91
CA THR A 185 13.07 2.99 13.48
C THR A 185 13.87 4.30 13.46
N ILE A 186 13.29 5.39 12.94
CA ILE A 186 13.78 6.74 13.24
C ILE A 186 13.20 7.09 14.61
N THR A 187 13.98 6.89 15.67
CA THR A 187 13.78 7.64 16.91
C THR A 187 14.29 9.06 16.65
N LEU A 188 13.48 10.05 16.98
CA LEU A 188 13.75 11.49 16.82
C LEU A 188 14.84 12.01 17.78
N SER A 189 15.86 11.20 18.11
CA SER A 189 16.84 11.49 19.17
C SER A 189 18.30 11.58 18.76
N ASP A 190 18.72 11.20 17.56
CA ASP A 190 20.17 11.12 17.28
C ASP A 190 20.67 12.34 16.50
N SER A 191 20.64 13.48 17.18
CA SER A 191 21.61 14.55 16.98
C SER A 191 22.91 14.15 17.68
N TYR A 192 23.92 13.71 16.93
CA TYR A 192 25.36 13.96 17.10
C TYR A 192 26.13 13.06 16.11
N PRO A 193 27.07 13.60 15.30
CA PRO A 193 27.99 12.76 14.54
C PRO A 193 28.96 12.05 15.51
N PRO A 194 29.41 10.82 15.21
CA PRO A 194 30.39 10.14 16.04
C PRO A 194 31.70 10.94 16.07
N SER A 195 32.18 11.21 17.28
CA SER A 195 33.50 11.76 17.55
C SER A 195 34.57 10.92 16.84
N GLN A 196 35.38 11.58 16.01
CA GLN A 196 36.61 11.02 15.47
C GLN A 196 37.48 10.57 16.65
N SER A 197 37.86 9.30 16.68
CA SER A 197 38.93 8.84 17.56
C SER A 197 40.26 9.17 16.90
N GLU A 198 40.89 10.25 17.37
CA GLU A 198 42.31 10.50 17.18
C GLU A 198 43.10 9.44 17.95
N THR A 199 43.82 8.57 17.25
CA THR A 199 45.04 7.95 17.77
C THR A 199 46.05 7.85 16.63
N ASP A 200 46.85 8.89 16.46
CA ASP A 200 48.21 8.80 15.94
C ASP A 200 49.00 9.99 16.49
N TYR A 201 50.31 9.82 16.65
CA TYR A 201 51.31 10.68 17.31
C TYR A 201 51.58 10.41 18.80
N ILE A 202 52.28 9.30 19.06
CA ILE A 202 53.27 9.26 20.15
C ILE A 202 54.59 9.85 19.60
N SER A 203 55.08 10.82 20.36
CA SER A 203 56.33 11.54 20.19
C SER A 203 57.53 10.68 20.61
N GLU A 204 58.54 10.58 19.76
CA GLU A 204 59.91 10.31 20.17
C GLU A 204 60.78 11.50 19.74
N GLY A 205 61.23 12.27 20.72
CA GLY A 205 62.21 13.33 20.57
C GLY A 205 63.05 13.39 21.85
N ARG A 206 64.24 12.79 21.77
CA ARG A 206 65.38 13.08 22.65
C ARG A 206 66.20 14.19 22.03
#